data_AF-A0A1S3Y8B5-F1
#
_entry.id   AF-A0A1S3Y8B5-F1
#
_cell.length_a   1.000
_cell.length_b   1.000
_cell.length_c   1.000
_cell.angle_alpha   90.00
_cell.angle_beta   90.00
_cell.angle_gamma   90.00
#
_symmetry.space_group_name_H-M   'P 1'
#
loop_
_entity.id
_entity.type
_entity.pdbx_description
1 polymer ?
#
loop_
_entity_poly.entity_id
_entity_poly.type
_entity_poly.pdbx_seq_one_letter_code
_entity_poly.pdbx_strand_id
1 'polypeptide(L)'
;MAGISAASLELVCNYRLHGNIYSMGVLTAGGVDGGRRRDSIILTFEDAKMSVLEFDDTTHGLLTSSMHCFEGPDWFHLKRGRESFDKGPIIKVDPQGRCAGVFAFEQQMIILKAAEINSSLVGEDSAFSSGGASARIESSYIITLRDLDVRHVKDFIFLHGYIEPVMVILHERELTWAGRVSWKHHTCMASAFSISTTLKQHPLIWSAVVSY
;
A
#
# COMPACT_ATOMS: atom_id res chain seq x y z
N MET A 1 -36.09 -24.26 -23.35
CA MET A 1 -35.19 -24.27 -22.18
C MET A 1 -34.14 -23.20 -22.40
N ALA A 2 -34.25 -22.06 -21.72
CA ALA A 2 -33.22 -21.03 -21.77
C ALA A 2 -31.99 -21.54 -21.00
N GLY A 3 -30.87 -21.70 -21.70
CA GLY A 3 -29.62 -22.16 -21.10
C GLY A 3 -29.13 -21.17 -20.06
N ILE A 4 -28.74 -21.67 -18.90
CA ILE A 4 -28.02 -20.91 -17.89
C ILE A 4 -26.70 -20.48 -18.56
N SER A 5 -26.55 -19.19 -18.84
CA SER A 5 -25.28 -18.62 -19.28
C SER A 5 -24.32 -18.71 -18.09
N ALA A 6 -23.56 -19.81 -18.03
CA ALA A 6 -22.52 -19.96 -17.02
C ALA A 6 -21.40 -18.96 -17.32
N ALA A 7 -21.09 -18.08 -16.38
CA ALA A 7 -19.95 -17.18 -16.51
C ALA A 7 -18.64 -17.98 -16.47
N SER A 8 -17.71 -17.69 -17.38
CA SER A 8 -16.37 -18.29 -17.42
C SER A 8 -15.29 -17.24 -17.28
N LEU A 9 -14.19 -17.58 -16.59
CA LEU A 9 -12.99 -16.75 -16.54
C LEU A 9 -12.08 -17.12 -17.71
N GLU A 10 -11.62 -16.12 -18.45
CA GLU A 10 -10.67 -16.27 -19.54
C GLU A 10 -9.31 -15.71 -19.11
N LEU A 11 -8.24 -16.48 -19.33
CA LEU A 11 -6.88 -16.03 -19.05
C LEU A 11 -6.44 -15.06 -20.15
N VAL A 12 -6.44 -13.76 -19.83
CA VAL A 12 -6.01 -12.70 -20.77
C VAL A 12 -4.49 -12.62 -20.87
N CYS A 13 -3.78 -12.70 -19.75
CA CYS A 13 -2.32 -12.57 -19.71
C CYS A 13 -1.70 -13.32 -18.52
N ASN A 14 -0.46 -13.79 -18.70
CA ASN A 14 0.34 -14.41 -17.66
C ASN A 14 1.79 -13.94 -17.77
N TYR A 15 2.35 -13.45 -16.66
CA TYR A 15 3.72 -12.96 -16.59
C TYR A 15 4.48 -13.66 -15.48
N ARG A 16 5.69 -14.12 -15.79
CA ARG A 16 6.61 -14.67 -14.79
C ARG A 16 7.52 -13.57 -14.28
N LEU A 17 7.49 -13.33 -12.98
CA LEU A 17 8.37 -12.36 -12.31
C LEU A 17 9.55 -13.08 -11.65
N HIS A 18 10.66 -12.37 -11.49
CA HIS A 18 11.90 -12.86 -10.87
C HIS A 18 11.97 -12.54 -9.38
N GLY A 19 10.87 -12.79 -8.66
CA GLY A 19 10.75 -12.57 -7.23
C GLY A 19 9.38 -13.02 -6.73
N ASN A 20 9.32 -13.47 -5.49
CA ASN A 20 8.05 -13.85 -4.88
C ASN A 20 7.25 -12.60 -4.52
N ILE A 21 6.03 -12.51 -5.03
CA ILE A 21 5.10 -11.44 -4.67
C ILE A 21 4.61 -11.72 -3.24
N TYR A 22 4.82 -10.76 -2.33
CA TYR A 22 4.30 -10.84 -0.96
C TYR A 22 2.87 -10.29 -0.88
N SER A 23 2.60 -9.19 -1.57
CA SER A 23 1.31 -8.52 -1.56
C SER A 23 1.12 -7.69 -2.83
N MET A 24 -0.15 -7.44 -3.18
CA MET A 24 -0.55 -6.70 -4.37
C MET A 24 -1.62 -5.68 -4.01
N GLY A 25 -1.47 -4.45 -4.51
CA GLY A 25 -2.44 -3.38 -4.39
C GLY A 25 -2.77 -2.79 -5.76
N VAL A 26 -4.00 -2.32 -5.95
CA VAL A 26 -4.41 -1.61 -7.16
C VAL A 26 -4.54 -0.13 -6.83
N LEU A 27 -3.76 0.70 -7.51
CA LEU A 27 -3.86 2.14 -7.44
C LEU A 27 -4.83 2.62 -8.51
N THR A 28 -6.04 2.95 -8.07
CA THR A 28 -7.08 3.43 -8.97
C THR A 28 -6.77 4.81 -9.49
N ALA A 29 -6.91 5.01 -10.78
CA ALA A 29 -6.86 6.34 -11.38
C ALA A 29 -8.11 7.13 -10.98
N GLY A 30 -8.02 7.93 -9.91
CA GLY A 30 -9.12 8.80 -9.49
C GLY A 30 -9.53 9.76 -10.61
N GLY A 31 -10.83 9.81 -10.91
CA GLY A 31 -11.42 10.73 -11.89
C GLY A 31 -12.92 10.52 -12.06
N VAL A 32 -13.71 11.55 -11.78
CA VAL A 32 -15.15 11.65 -12.11
C VAL A 32 -15.32 12.03 -13.60
N ASP A 33 -14.26 12.55 -14.23
CA ASP A 33 -14.27 12.95 -15.62
C ASP A 33 -13.71 11.84 -16.51
N GLY A 34 -14.48 11.48 -17.54
CA GLY A 34 -14.31 10.36 -18.48
C GLY A 34 -13.03 10.33 -19.33
N GLY A 35 -11.89 10.74 -18.78
CA GLY A 35 -10.57 10.44 -19.29
C GLY A 35 -10.24 8.96 -19.08
N ARG A 36 -9.75 8.31 -20.13
CA ARG A 36 -9.42 6.88 -20.18
C ARG A 36 -8.13 6.58 -19.41
N ARG A 37 -8.09 6.87 -18.11
CA ARG A 37 -6.92 6.64 -17.25
C ARG A 37 -6.98 5.23 -16.68
N ARG A 38 -5.85 4.52 -16.68
CA ARG A 38 -5.75 3.13 -16.22
C ARG A 38 -5.36 3.05 -14.75
N ASP A 39 -5.79 1.96 -14.13
CA ASP A 39 -5.31 1.58 -12.82
C ASP A 39 -3.89 1.01 -12.95
N SER A 40 -3.08 1.26 -11.93
CA SER A 40 -1.73 0.69 -11.82
C SER A 40 -1.70 -0.39 -10.77
N ILE A 41 -0.90 -1.43 -11.00
CA ILE A 41 -0.71 -2.55 -10.09
C ILE A 41 0.56 -2.29 -9.30
N ILE A 42 0.48 -2.29 -7.98
CA ILE A 42 1.65 -2.19 -7.10
C ILE A 42 1.92 -3.58 -6.54
N LEU A 43 3.10 -4.11 -6.82
CA LEU A 43 3.57 -5.39 -6.28
C LEU A 43 4.64 -5.16 -5.21
N THR A 44 4.52 -5.86 -4.09
CA THR A 44 5.56 -5.90 -3.06
C THR A 44 6.36 -7.19 -3.15
N PHE A 45 7.65 -7.09 -2.92
CA PHE A 45 8.59 -8.21 -2.87
C PHE A 45 9.34 -8.20 -1.55
N GLU A 46 10.26 -9.15 -1.37
CA GLU A 46 11.12 -9.24 -0.20
C GLU A 46 11.88 -7.93 0.09
N ASP A 47 12.22 -7.70 1.35
CA ASP A 47 13.04 -6.54 1.79
C ASP A 47 12.47 -5.16 1.42
N ALA A 48 11.14 -4.99 1.49
CA ALA A 48 10.47 -3.70 1.25
C ALA A 48 10.76 -3.13 -0.15
N LYS A 49 10.74 -4.00 -1.16
CA LYS A 49 10.79 -3.64 -2.57
C LYS A 49 9.38 -3.52 -3.12
N MET A 50 9.13 -2.46 -3.87
CA MET A 50 7.86 -2.24 -4.55
C MET A 50 8.07 -1.88 -6.02
N SER A 51 7.26 -2.48 -6.88
CA SER A 51 7.21 -2.15 -8.31
C SER A 51 5.81 -1.68 -8.67
N VAL A 52 5.71 -0.54 -9.33
CA VAL A 52 4.44 0.02 -9.83
C VAL A 52 4.35 -0.26 -11.32
N LEU A 53 3.39 -1.08 -11.71
CA LEU A 53 3.22 -1.62 -13.05
C LEU A 53 2.02 -1.01 -13.74
N GLU A 54 2.20 -0.63 -15.00
CA GLU A 54 1.17 -0.18 -15.93
C GLU A 54 0.97 -1.27 -16.99
N PHE A 55 -0.27 -1.50 -17.41
CA PHE A 55 -0.55 -2.42 -18.52
C PHE A 55 -0.54 -1.67 -19.85
N ASP A 56 0.36 -2.08 -20.74
CA ASP A 56 0.47 -1.56 -22.10
C ASP A 56 -0.29 -2.46 -23.09
N ASP A 57 -1.34 -1.91 -23.70
CA ASP A 57 -2.14 -2.60 -24.72
C ASP A 57 -1.32 -2.93 -25.97
N THR A 58 -0.34 -2.08 -26.32
CA THR A 58 0.37 -2.21 -27.60
C THR A 58 1.29 -3.42 -27.60
N THR A 59 1.97 -3.65 -26.48
CA THR A 59 2.85 -4.80 -26.28
C THR A 59 2.17 -5.98 -25.60
N HIS A 60 0.92 -5.81 -25.14
CA HIS A 60 0.26 -6.73 -24.20
C HIS A 60 1.19 -7.10 -23.04
N GLY A 61 1.82 -6.09 -22.45
CA GLY A 61 2.93 -6.22 -21.51
C GLY A 61 2.71 -5.40 -20.24
N LEU A 62 3.47 -5.73 -19.20
CA LEU A 62 3.57 -4.93 -17.99
C LEU A 62 4.80 -4.02 -18.11
N LEU A 63 4.57 -2.71 -18.04
CA LEU A 63 5.62 -1.70 -17.99
C LEU A 63 5.80 -1.24 -16.55
N THR A 64 7.05 -1.24 -16.07
CA THR A 64 7.37 -0.68 -14.76
C THR A 64 7.42 0.85 -14.85
N SER A 65 6.47 1.53 -14.22
CA SER A 65 6.42 2.99 -14.12
C SER A 65 7.37 3.55 -13.06
N SER A 66 7.45 2.89 -11.90
CA SER A 66 8.39 3.26 -10.84
C SER A 66 8.78 2.05 -9.98
N MET A 67 9.93 2.17 -9.32
CA MET A 67 10.41 1.21 -8.32
C MET A 67 10.79 1.95 -7.04
N HIS A 68 10.40 1.38 -5.90
CA HIS A 68 10.69 1.93 -4.58
C HIS A 68 11.34 0.84 -3.74
N CYS A 69 12.65 0.96 -3.50
CA CYS A 69 13.45 -0.05 -2.81
C CYS A 69 14.03 0.55 -1.53
N PHE A 70 13.65 -0.01 -0.39
CA PHE A 70 14.14 0.40 0.94
C PHE A 70 15.09 -0.66 1.51
N GLU A 71 16.08 -1.02 0.69
CA GLU A 71 17.10 -2.05 0.99
C GLU A 71 18.53 -1.50 0.96
N GLY A 72 19.44 -2.16 1.65
CA GLY A 72 20.86 -1.81 1.66
C GLY A 72 21.29 -0.94 2.85
N PRO A 73 22.57 -0.53 2.90
CA PRO A 73 23.19 0.07 4.09
C PRO A 73 22.46 1.29 4.63
N ASP A 74 21.95 2.15 3.73
CA ASP A 74 21.22 3.36 4.08
C ASP A 74 19.91 3.07 4.82
N TRP A 75 19.34 1.87 4.63
CA TRP A 75 18.04 1.46 5.17
C TRP A 75 18.13 0.40 6.27
N PHE A 76 19.32 -0.10 6.62
CA PHE A 76 19.49 -1.09 7.68
C PHE A 76 18.94 -0.64 9.04
N HIS A 77 18.95 0.67 9.30
CA HIS A 77 18.36 1.25 10.51
C HIS A 77 16.85 0.95 10.63
N LEU A 78 16.13 0.75 9.51
CA LEU A 78 14.72 0.39 9.50
C LEU A 78 14.45 -1.00 10.08
N LYS A 79 15.39 -1.93 9.89
CA LYS A 79 15.34 -3.31 10.40
C LYS A 79 15.69 -3.41 11.89
N ARG A 80 16.31 -2.37 12.46
CA ARG A 80 16.70 -2.29 13.89
C ARG A 80 17.49 -3.50 14.37
N GLY A 81 18.43 -3.96 13.55
CA GLY A 81 19.28 -5.12 13.85
C GLY A 81 18.60 -6.48 13.73
N ARG A 82 17.34 -6.54 13.28
CA ARG A 82 16.71 -7.82 12.93
C ARG A 82 17.16 -8.26 11.54
N GLU A 83 17.45 -9.54 11.41
CA GLU A 83 17.86 -10.15 10.14
C GLU A 83 16.75 -10.96 9.49
N SER A 84 15.72 -11.33 10.26
CA SER A 84 14.57 -12.11 9.80
C SER A 84 13.26 -11.51 10.31
N PHE A 85 12.22 -11.64 9.48
CA PHE A 85 10.86 -11.16 9.73
C PHE A 85 9.88 -12.29 9.40
N ASP A 86 8.87 -12.46 10.23
CA ASP A 86 7.86 -13.52 10.05
C ASP A 86 6.92 -13.25 8.87
N LYS A 87 6.72 -11.96 8.55
CA LYS A 87 5.87 -11.47 7.48
C LYS A 87 6.67 -10.54 6.56
N GLY A 88 6.52 -10.73 5.26
CA GLY A 88 7.02 -9.77 4.29
C GLY A 88 6.10 -8.56 4.12
N PRO A 89 6.41 -7.67 3.16
CA PRO A 89 5.73 -6.38 3.06
C PRO A 89 4.28 -6.52 2.60
N ILE A 90 3.36 -5.93 3.34
CA ILE A 90 1.92 -5.95 3.05
C ILE A 90 1.49 -4.58 2.56
N ILE A 91 0.88 -4.51 1.37
CA ILE A 91 0.37 -3.26 0.79
C ILE A 91 -1.15 -3.15 0.94
N LYS A 92 -1.63 -1.95 1.23
CA LYS A 92 -3.04 -1.58 1.09
C LYS A 92 -3.14 -0.19 0.48
N VAL A 93 -4.17 0.03 -0.32
CA VAL A 93 -4.37 1.27 -1.07
C VAL A 93 -5.56 2.02 -0.50
N ASP A 94 -5.45 3.35 -0.46
CA ASP A 94 -6.57 4.24 -0.14
C ASP A 94 -7.71 4.05 -1.17
N PRO A 95 -8.97 3.89 -0.75
CA PRO A 95 -10.08 3.65 -1.66
C PRO A 95 -10.29 4.72 -2.74
N GLN A 96 -9.81 5.95 -2.51
CA GLN A 96 -9.88 7.03 -3.50
C GLN A 96 -8.61 7.13 -4.36
N GLY A 97 -7.68 6.19 -4.24
CA GLY A 97 -6.45 6.16 -5.04
C GLY A 97 -5.45 7.28 -4.73
N ARG A 98 -5.56 7.95 -3.57
CA ARG A 98 -4.69 9.08 -3.21
C ARG A 98 -3.30 8.65 -2.73
N CYS A 99 -3.21 7.49 -2.08
CA CYS A 99 -1.95 6.91 -1.64
C CYS A 99 -2.06 5.41 -1.41
N ALA A 100 -0.92 4.74 -1.28
CA ALA A 100 -0.83 3.39 -0.75
C ALA A 100 0.08 3.35 0.47
N GLY A 101 -0.22 2.46 1.42
CA GLY A 101 0.61 2.17 2.58
C GLY A 101 1.21 0.77 2.44
N VAL A 102 2.50 0.63 2.69
CA VAL A 102 3.21 -0.64 2.73
C VAL A 102 3.78 -0.83 4.13
N PHE A 103 3.27 -1.83 4.84
CA PHE A 103 3.81 -2.23 6.13
C PHE A 103 4.97 -3.18 5.94
N ALA A 104 6.15 -2.80 6.42
CA ALA A 104 7.38 -3.57 6.28
C ALA A 104 8.20 -3.58 7.57
N PHE A 105 9.08 -4.58 7.70
CA PHE A 105 9.99 -4.74 8.84
C PHE A 105 9.30 -4.68 10.22
N GLU A 106 8.05 -5.15 10.27
CA GLU A 106 7.17 -5.19 11.46
C GLU A 106 6.90 -3.86 12.18
N GLN A 107 7.42 -2.73 11.68
CA GLN A 107 7.41 -1.46 12.42
C GLN A 107 7.41 -0.23 11.51
N GLN A 108 7.67 -0.39 10.22
CA GLN A 108 7.76 0.71 9.26
C GLN A 108 6.51 0.74 8.41
N MET A 109 5.95 1.93 8.25
CA MET A 109 4.87 2.19 7.29
C MET A 109 5.42 3.08 6.18
N ILE A 110 5.60 2.53 4.99
CA ILE A 110 6.03 3.27 3.80
C ILE A 110 4.78 3.79 3.09
N ILE A 111 4.69 5.10 2.93
CA ILE A 111 3.59 5.76 2.21
C ILE A 111 4.05 6.05 0.78
N LEU A 112 3.31 5.54 -0.20
CA LEU A 112 3.44 5.84 -1.62
C LEU A 112 2.38 6.87 -2.00
N LYS A 113 2.78 8.13 -2.24
CA LYS A 113 1.88 9.22 -2.63
C LYS A 113 1.54 9.09 -4.11
N ALA A 114 0.26 9.05 -4.46
CA ALA A 114 -0.15 9.08 -5.85
C ALA A 114 0.06 10.47 -6.45
N ALA A 115 0.40 10.53 -7.73
CA ALA A 115 0.51 11.78 -8.47
C ALA A 115 -0.88 12.41 -8.66
N GLU A 116 -0.99 13.70 -8.33
CA GLU A 116 -2.22 14.47 -8.53
C GLU A 116 -2.60 14.54 -10.01
N ILE A 117 -3.90 14.56 -10.27
CA ILE A 117 -4.51 14.55 -11.62
C ILE A 117 -4.05 15.76 -12.46
N ASN A 118 -3.58 16.82 -11.80
CA ASN A 118 -3.33 18.11 -12.40
C ASN A 118 -1.88 18.30 -12.87
N SER A 119 -0.95 17.41 -12.50
CA SER A 119 0.48 17.59 -12.80
C SER A 119 0.87 17.21 -14.23
N SER A 120 -0.06 16.68 -15.03
CA SER A 120 0.18 16.34 -16.44
C SER A 120 0.23 17.53 -17.39
N LEU A 121 0.15 18.78 -16.89
CA LEU A 121 0.13 19.99 -17.72
C LEU A 121 1.43 20.80 -17.68
N VAL A 122 2.45 20.42 -16.90
CA VAL A 122 3.72 21.17 -16.86
C VAL A 122 4.91 20.23 -16.64
N GLY A 123 5.59 19.87 -17.73
CA GLY A 123 6.82 19.10 -17.69
C GLY A 123 7.08 18.35 -18.99
N GLU A 124 7.81 18.99 -19.90
CA GLU A 124 8.42 18.36 -21.07
C GLU A 124 9.29 17.17 -20.63
N ASP A 125 9.38 16.15 -21.51
CA ASP A 125 10.18 14.92 -21.39
C ASP A 125 9.58 13.71 -20.64
N SER A 126 8.61 13.04 -21.27
CA SER A 126 8.60 11.57 -21.27
C SER A 126 8.16 11.03 -22.64
N ALA A 127 9.14 10.78 -23.50
CA ALA A 127 8.99 10.27 -24.87
C ALA A 127 8.49 8.81 -24.98
N PHE A 128 7.54 8.38 -24.12
CA PHE A 128 7.03 7.00 -24.10
C PHE A 128 5.52 6.84 -23.83
N SER A 129 4.69 7.89 -23.84
CA SER A 129 3.26 7.74 -23.57
C SER A 129 2.38 7.95 -24.81
N SER A 130 2.41 6.98 -25.73
CA SER A 130 1.38 6.79 -26.77
C SER A 130 0.20 5.92 -26.31
N GLY A 131 0.22 5.42 -25.06
CA GLY A 131 -0.90 4.80 -24.37
C GLY A 131 -1.47 5.73 -23.30
N GLY A 132 -2.79 5.74 -23.11
CA GLY A 132 -3.46 6.62 -22.14
C GLY A 132 -2.83 6.58 -20.74
N ALA A 133 -2.84 7.71 -20.02
CA ALA A 133 -2.16 7.84 -18.74
C ALA A 133 -2.60 6.76 -17.74
N SER A 134 -1.68 6.24 -16.92
CA SER A 134 -2.02 5.38 -15.78
C SER A 134 -1.91 6.14 -14.47
N ALA A 135 -2.48 5.62 -13.38
CA ALA A 135 -2.22 6.11 -12.03
C ALA A 135 -0.71 5.96 -11.71
N ARG A 136 -0.07 6.99 -11.14
CA ARG A 136 1.37 6.96 -10.88
C ARG A 136 1.67 7.31 -9.43
N ILE A 137 2.82 6.86 -8.96
CA ILE A 137 3.38 7.28 -7.68
C ILE A 137 4.33 8.44 -7.91
N GLU A 138 4.10 9.55 -7.22
CA GLU A 138 4.92 10.76 -7.28
C GLU A 138 6.13 10.67 -6.35
N SER A 139 5.89 10.24 -5.11
CA SER A 139 6.93 10.19 -4.09
C SER A 139 6.61 9.16 -3.02
N SER A 140 7.62 8.80 -2.24
CA SER A 140 7.49 7.88 -1.12
C SER A 140 8.20 8.40 0.12
N TYR A 141 7.65 8.13 1.30
CA TYR A 141 8.29 8.43 2.58
C TYR A 141 7.94 7.38 3.64
N ILE A 142 8.71 7.33 4.71
CA ILE A 142 8.54 6.34 5.79
C ILE A 142 7.96 7.02 7.02
N ILE A 143 7.04 6.32 7.67
CA ILE A 143 6.53 6.62 9.00
C ILE A 143 7.00 5.48 9.93
N THR A 144 7.83 5.82 10.91
CA THR A 144 8.23 4.89 11.95
C THR A 144 7.08 4.75 12.96
N LEU A 145 6.35 3.64 12.91
CA LEU A 145 5.14 3.46 13.74
C LEU A 145 5.42 3.50 15.25
N ARG A 146 6.65 3.18 15.67
CA ARG A 146 7.05 3.27 17.08
C ARG A 146 6.94 4.69 17.62
N ASP A 147 7.21 5.69 16.78
CA ASP A 147 7.20 7.10 17.18
C ASP A 147 5.76 7.59 17.41
N LEU A 148 4.77 6.81 16.97
CA LEU A 148 3.33 7.00 17.18
C LEU A 148 2.76 6.12 18.30
N ASP A 149 3.61 5.49 19.12
CA ASP A 149 3.25 4.49 20.13
C ASP A 149 2.43 3.29 19.57
N VAL A 150 2.59 3.00 18.27
CA VAL A 150 1.99 1.82 17.62
C VAL A 150 3.02 0.69 17.61
N ARG A 151 2.68 -0.43 18.25
CA ARG A 151 3.55 -1.60 18.42
C ARG A 151 2.82 -2.86 18.03
N HIS A 152 3.54 -3.85 17.53
CA HIS A 152 2.98 -5.19 17.29
C HIS A 152 1.74 -5.14 16.39
N VAL A 153 1.91 -4.52 15.22
CA VAL A 153 0.85 -4.38 14.23
C VAL A 153 0.38 -5.77 13.77
N LYS A 154 -0.92 -5.98 13.82
CA LYS A 154 -1.58 -7.18 13.32
C LYS A 154 -2.03 -6.99 11.89
N ASP A 155 -2.68 -5.87 11.62
CA ASP A 155 -3.17 -5.47 10.32
C ASP A 155 -3.42 -3.95 10.28
N PHE A 156 -3.61 -3.39 9.10
CA PHE A 156 -4.06 -2.01 8.92
C PHE A 156 -5.05 -1.92 7.76
N ILE A 157 -5.83 -0.86 7.61
CA ILE A 157 -6.69 -0.62 6.43
C ILE A 157 -6.85 0.88 6.19
N PHE A 158 -7.21 1.27 4.98
CA PHE A 158 -7.69 2.61 4.70
C PHE A 158 -9.22 2.67 4.78
N LEU A 159 -9.75 3.75 5.37
CA LEU A 159 -11.20 3.97 5.49
C LEU A 159 -11.75 4.75 4.30
N HIS A 160 -13.03 4.50 4.00
CA HIS A 160 -13.77 5.22 2.97
C HIS A 160 -14.40 6.50 3.55
N GLY A 161 -14.69 7.47 2.69
CA GLY A 161 -15.51 8.63 3.03
C GLY A 161 -14.79 9.77 3.76
N TYR A 162 -13.48 9.70 3.94
CA TYR A 162 -12.68 10.77 4.54
C TYR A 162 -12.02 11.67 3.48
N ILE A 163 -11.99 12.98 3.76
CA ILE A 163 -11.41 14.02 2.88
C ILE A 163 -9.91 13.84 2.70
N GLU A 164 -9.22 13.35 3.75
CA GLU A 164 -7.84 12.87 3.70
C GLU A 164 -7.81 11.33 3.83
N PRO A 165 -6.77 10.63 3.34
CA PRO A 165 -6.61 9.20 3.56
C PRO A 165 -6.51 8.89 5.04
N VAL A 166 -7.46 8.11 5.58
CA VAL A 166 -7.43 7.68 6.99
C VAL A 166 -7.00 6.23 7.07
N MET A 167 -5.87 6.00 7.72
CA MET A 167 -5.32 4.67 7.96
C MET A 167 -5.65 4.22 9.39
N VAL A 168 -6.37 3.10 9.51
CA VAL A 168 -6.61 2.43 10.80
C VAL A 168 -5.63 1.29 10.94
N ILE A 169 -4.96 1.23 12.08
CA ILE A 169 -4.01 0.16 12.41
C ILE A 169 -4.57 -0.62 13.60
N LEU A 170 -4.70 -1.93 13.44
CA LEU A 170 -4.95 -2.88 14.53
C LEU A 170 -3.61 -3.35 15.08
N HIS A 171 -3.38 -3.13 16.36
CA HIS A 171 -2.08 -3.38 17.00
C HIS A 171 -2.26 -3.81 18.46
N GLU A 172 -1.20 -4.31 19.09
CA GLU A 172 -1.20 -4.69 20.50
C GLU A 172 -0.23 -3.80 21.29
N ARG A 173 -0.72 -3.18 22.37
CA ARG A 173 0.15 -2.39 23.26
C ARG A 173 1.14 -3.29 24.01
N GLU A 174 0.70 -4.48 24.37
CA GLU A 174 1.47 -5.49 25.10
C GLU A 174 1.12 -6.86 24.52
N LEU A 175 2.15 -7.61 24.10
CA LEU A 175 1.95 -8.96 23.56
C LEU A 175 1.40 -9.89 24.64
N THR A 176 0.37 -10.65 24.28
CA THR A 176 -0.15 -11.77 25.09
C THR A 176 -0.35 -13.00 24.21
N TRP A 177 -0.63 -14.14 24.82
CA TRP A 177 -0.93 -15.39 24.13
C TRP A 177 -1.93 -16.20 24.94
N ALA A 178 -2.54 -17.22 24.33
CA ALA A 178 -3.70 -17.92 24.89
C ALA A 178 -3.48 -18.47 26.32
N GLY A 179 -2.29 -18.98 26.65
CA GLY A 179 -2.00 -19.49 27.99
C GLY A 179 -1.75 -18.40 29.05
N ARG A 180 -1.64 -17.12 28.67
CA ARG A 180 -1.53 -15.98 29.59
C ARG A 180 -2.81 -15.14 29.65
N VAL A 181 -3.90 -15.59 29.05
CA VAL A 181 -5.14 -14.81 28.98
C VAL A 181 -5.70 -14.46 30.37
N SER A 182 -5.51 -15.36 31.36
CA SER A 182 -5.89 -15.14 32.76
C SER A 182 -5.14 -13.98 33.43
N TRP A 183 -3.91 -13.68 32.99
CA TRP A 183 -3.11 -12.57 33.48
C TRP A 183 -3.26 -11.30 32.62
N LYS A 184 -3.28 -11.46 31.30
CA LYS A 184 -3.30 -10.35 30.33
C LYS A 184 -4.22 -10.68 29.16
N HIS A 185 -5.32 -9.95 29.10
CA HIS A 185 -6.35 -10.03 28.06
C HIS A 185 -6.73 -8.62 27.60
N HIS A 186 -7.46 -8.52 26.48
CA HIS A 186 -7.89 -7.25 25.87
C HIS A 186 -6.74 -6.26 25.59
N THR A 187 -5.62 -6.75 25.06
CA THR A 187 -4.44 -5.92 24.78
C THR A 187 -4.44 -5.27 23.39
N CYS A 188 -5.43 -5.61 22.55
CA CYS A 188 -5.59 -5.07 21.21
C CYS A 188 -6.15 -3.65 21.22
N MET A 189 -5.66 -2.83 20.30
CA MET A 189 -6.05 -1.44 20.11
C MET A 189 -6.17 -1.16 18.61
N ALA A 190 -7.20 -0.39 18.24
CA ALA A 190 -7.32 0.21 16.93
C ALA A 190 -6.95 1.70 17.04
N SER A 191 -6.07 2.18 16.16
CA SER A 191 -5.66 3.59 16.10
C SER A 191 -5.84 4.11 14.69
N ALA A 192 -6.57 5.21 14.54
CA ALA A 192 -6.86 5.84 13.25
C ALA A 192 -6.02 7.10 13.06
N PHE A 193 -5.27 7.17 11.96
CA PHE A 193 -4.40 8.27 11.61
C PHE A 193 -4.86 8.93 10.31
N SER A 194 -5.00 10.27 10.30
CA SER A 194 -5.18 11.03 9.06
C SER A 194 -3.83 11.17 8.38
N ILE A 195 -3.68 10.79 7.12
CA ILE A 195 -2.40 10.81 6.42
C ILE A 195 -2.35 12.01 5.48
N SER A 196 -1.68 13.07 5.90
CA SER A 196 -1.36 14.20 5.02
C SER A 196 -0.08 13.89 4.24
N THR A 197 -0.22 13.44 3.00
CA THR A 197 0.93 13.09 2.14
C THR A 197 1.79 14.29 1.77
N THR A 198 1.19 15.49 1.72
CA THR A 198 1.88 16.73 1.34
C THR A 198 2.71 17.28 2.48
N LEU A 199 2.15 17.35 3.69
CA LEU A 199 2.85 17.84 4.87
C LEU A 199 3.64 16.74 5.59
N LYS A 200 3.47 15.47 5.18
CA LYS A 200 3.99 14.27 5.84
C LYS A 200 3.58 14.17 7.32
N GLN A 201 2.46 14.79 7.66
CA GLN A 201 1.88 14.76 9.00
C GLN A 201 0.84 13.65 9.10
N HIS A 202 0.75 13.07 10.29
CA HIS A 202 -0.10 11.92 10.54
C HIS A 202 -0.74 11.96 11.92
N PRO A 203 -1.64 12.93 12.19
CA PRO A 203 -2.30 13.06 13.48
C PRO A 203 -3.20 11.86 13.79
N LEU A 204 -3.20 11.45 15.06
CA LEU A 204 -4.15 10.48 15.59
C LEU A 204 -5.54 11.11 15.69
N ILE A 205 -6.53 10.55 15.00
CA ILE A 205 -7.92 11.02 15.04
C ILE A 205 -8.63 10.42 16.26
N TRP A 206 -8.54 9.10 16.40
CA TRP A 206 -9.14 8.36 17.50
C TRP A 206 -8.37 7.08 17.75
N SER A 207 -8.55 6.53 18.94
CA SER A 207 -8.11 5.18 19.26
C SER A 207 -9.07 4.50 20.21
N ALA A 208 -9.27 3.20 20.01
CA ALA A 208 -10.20 2.40 20.77
C ALA A 208 -9.57 1.08 21.17
N VAL A 209 -9.86 0.63 22.40
CA VAL A 209 -9.51 -0.72 22.85
C VAL A 209 -10.45 -1.71 22.15
N VAL A 210 -9.89 -2.79 21.61
CA VAL A 210 -10.66 -3.86 20.99
C VAL A 210 -10.82 -4.98 22.00
N SER A 211 -11.98 -4.99 22.67
CA SER A 211 -12.40 -6.05 23.57
C SER A 211 -13.40 -6.95 22.84
N TYR A 212 -13.12 -8.24 22.75
CA TYR A 212 -14.08 -9.27 22.38
C TYR A 212 -14.91 -9.70 23.58
#